data_AF-A0A1D7QNJ7-F1
#
_entry.id   AF-A0A1D7QNJ7-F1
#
_cell.length_a   1.000
_cell.length_b   1.000
_cell.length_c   1.000
_cell.angle_alpha   90.00
_cell.angle_beta   90.00
_cell.angle_gamma   90.00
#
_symmetry.space_group_name_H-M   'P 1'
#
loop_
_entity.id
_entity.type
_entity.pdbx_description
1 polymer ?
#
loop_
_entity_poly.entity_id
_entity_poly.type
_entity_poly.pdbx_seq_one_letter_code
_entity_poly.pdbx_strand_id
1 'polypeptide(L)'
;MSTLKKILTAKTDQELIFYVKNVEKHTEEAVRLAFAELQNRKVSFPEGFADHLESQINAHKAKKHEKSVPLWKREVVTDVDAPEYYSKTAIYVFSILFSAFFGSFMLAANCKDAGKQG
;
A
#
# COMPACT_ATOMS: atom_id res chain seq x y z
N MET A 1 23.98 -12.53 -19.34
CA MET A 1 23.03 -13.35 -18.55
C MET A 1 22.86 -12.70 -17.19
N SER A 2 21.61 -12.43 -16.75
CA SER A 2 21.33 -11.86 -15.42
C SER A 2 21.84 -12.80 -14.32
N THR A 3 22.45 -12.25 -13.26
CA THR A 3 22.98 -13.02 -12.11
C THR A 3 21.89 -13.88 -11.46
N LEU A 4 20.65 -13.38 -11.43
CA LEU A 4 19.48 -14.11 -10.94
C LEU A 4 19.22 -15.39 -11.73
N LYS A 5 19.36 -15.35 -13.06
CA LYS A 5 19.18 -16.52 -13.92
C LYS A 5 20.19 -17.62 -13.58
N LYS A 6 21.46 -17.27 -13.35
CA LYS A 6 22.51 -18.23 -12.97
C LYS A 6 22.22 -18.92 -11.63
N ILE A 7 21.70 -18.17 -10.67
CA ILE A 7 21.32 -18.70 -9.35
C ILE A 7 20.12 -19.65 -9.49
N LEU A 8 19.11 -19.28 -10.26
CA LEU A 8 17.92 -20.11 -10.49
C LEU A 8 18.24 -21.39 -11.26
N THR A 9 19.13 -21.34 -12.25
CA THR A 9 19.58 -22.55 -12.97
C THR A 9 20.32 -23.54 -12.05
N ALA A 10 20.97 -23.06 -10.99
CA ALA A 10 21.65 -23.92 -10.03
C ALA A 10 20.71 -24.54 -8.98
N LYS A 11 19.44 -24.13 -8.93
CA LYS A 11 18.44 -24.63 -7.98
C LYS A 11 17.80 -25.93 -8.45
N THR A 12 17.32 -26.68 -7.47
CA THR A 12 16.54 -27.91 -7.68
C THR A 12 15.11 -27.59 -8.15
N ASP A 13 14.45 -28.57 -8.75
CA ASP A 13 13.07 -28.41 -9.24
C ASP A 13 12.10 -28.09 -8.10
N GLN A 14 12.29 -28.68 -6.93
CA GLN A 14 11.48 -28.38 -5.73
C GLN A 14 11.62 -26.92 -5.29
N GLU A 15 12.86 -26.40 -5.29
CA GLU A 15 13.10 -25.00 -4.98
C GLU A 15 12.46 -24.09 -6.04
N LEU A 16 12.59 -24.41 -7.33
CA LEU A 16 11.96 -23.63 -8.40
C LEU A 16 10.42 -23.64 -8.29
N ILE A 17 9.81 -24.78 -7.94
CA ILE A 17 8.36 -24.87 -7.67
C ILE A 17 7.98 -23.98 -6.49
N PHE A 18 8.83 -23.85 -5.47
CA PHE A 18 8.56 -22.95 -4.35
C PHE A 18 8.44 -21.49 -4.79
N TYR A 19 9.27 -21.03 -5.74
CA TYR A 19 9.17 -19.68 -6.31
C TYR A 19 7.81 -19.44 -6.97
N VAL A 20 7.34 -20.44 -7.74
CA VAL A 20 6.10 -20.32 -8.51
C VAL A 20 4.85 -20.47 -7.63
N LYS A 21 4.92 -21.24 -6.54
CA LYS A 21 3.83 -21.36 -5.56
C LYS A 21 3.73 -20.18 -4.58
N ASN A 22 4.83 -19.47 -4.33
CA ASN A 22 4.89 -18.37 -3.36
C ASN A 22 5.18 -17.04 -4.05
N VAL A 23 4.37 -16.67 -5.05
CA VAL A 23 4.55 -15.43 -5.83
C VAL A 23 4.68 -14.20 -4.93
N GLU A 24 3.98 -14.17 -3.79
CA GLU A 24 4.02 -13.05 -2.85
C GLU A 24 5.36 -12.86 -2.12
N LYS A 25 6.20 -13.90 -2.05
CA LYS A 25 7.50 -13.87 -1.35
C LYS A 25 8.67 -13.53 -2.26
N HIS A 26 8.43 -13.40 -3.57
CA HIS A 26 9.47 -13.27 -4.58
C HIS A 26 9.20 -12.12 -5.53
N THR A 27 10.22 -11.70 -6.26
CA THR A 27 10.05 -10.68 -7.31
C THR A 27 9.40 -11.29 -8.54
N GLU A 28 8.64 -10.48 -9.28
CA GLU A 28 7.98 -10.89 -10.54
C GLU A 28 8.98 -11.52 -11.52
N GLU A 29 10.18 -10.93 -11.61
CA GLU A 29 11.27 -11.42 -12.45
C GLU A 29 11.77 -12.80 -12.00
N ALA A 30 11.94 -13.02 -10.69
CA ALA A 30 12.39 -14.31 -10.16
C ALA A 30 11.35 -15.42 -10.40
N VAL A 31 10.06 -15.11 -10.24
CA VAL A 31 8.96 -16.05 -10.48
C VAL A 31 8.90 -16.46 -11.96
N ARG A 32 8.98 -15.48 -12.88
CA ARG A 32 8.98 -15.74 -14.33
C ARG A 32 10.19 -16.55 -14.78
N LEU A 33 11.38 -16.22 -14.27
CA LEU A 33 12.60 -16.97 -14.59
C LEU A 33 12.55 -18.39 -14.02
N ALA A 34 12.01 -18.59 -12.81
CA ALA A 34 11.86 -19.92 -12.24
C ALA A 34 10.88 -20.78 -13.05
N PHE A 35 9.75 -20.19 -13.50
CA PHE A 35 8.80 -20.90 -14.34
C PHE A 35 9.37 -21.26 -15.71
N ALA A 36 10.13 -20.35 -16.34
CA ALA A 36 10.81 -20.62 -17.61
C ALA A 36 11.85 -21.76 -17.48
N GLU A 37 12.58 -21.81 -16.36
CA GLU A 37 13.54 -22.88 -16.08
C GLU A 37 12.83 -24.23 -15.88
N LEU A 38 11.69 -24.27 -15.18
CA LEU A 38 10.89 -25.48 -15.02
C LEU A 38 10.32 -26.00 -16.35
N GLN A 39 9.89 -25.09 -17.25
CA GLN A 39 9.49 -25.46 -18.61
C GLN A 39 10.65 -26.03 -19.42
N ASN A 40 11.84 -25.41 -19.32
CA ASN A 40 13.04 -25.88 -20.01
C ASN A 40 13.45 -27.30 -19.56
N ARG A 41 13.20 -27.63 -18.28
CA ARG A 41 13.38 -28.96 -17.70
C ARG A 41 12.26 -29.94 -18.00
N LYS A 42 11.24 -29.54 -18.78
CA LYS A 42 10.05 -30.33 -19.14
C LYS A 42 9.27 -30.85 -17.92
N VAL A 43 9.25 -30.08 -16.82
CA VAL A 43 8.40 -30.39 -15.67
C VAL A 43 6.93 -30.20 -16.07
N SER A 44 6.11 -31.23 -15.85
CA SER A 44 4.70 -31.22 -16.21
C SER A 44 3.91 -30.26 -15.30
N PHE A 45 3.25 -29.27 -15.90
CA PHE A 45 2.26 -28.43 -15.24
C PHE A 45 0.88 -28.68 -15.83
N PRO A 46 -0.19 -28.48 -15.04
CA PRO A 46 -1.55 -28.48 -15.57
C PRO A 46 -1.72 -27.42 -16.67
N GLU A 47 -2.57 -27.71 -17.66
CA GLU A 47 -2.98 -26.71 -18.65
C GLU A 47 -3.59 -25.48 -17.95
N GLY A 48 -3.28 -24.27 -18.44
CA GLY A 48 -3.72 -23.01 -17.84
C GLY A 48 -2.92 -22.54 -16.61
N PHE A 49 -1.92 -23.29 -16.15
CA PHE A 49 -1.08 -22.88 -15.02
C PHE A 49 -0.28 -21.60 -15.31
N ALA A 50 0.15 -21.39 -16.56
CA ALA A 50 0.84 -20.17 -16.97
C ALA A 50 -0.07 -18.92 -16.83
N ASP A 51 -1.33 -19.04 -17.25
CA ASP A 51 -2.31 -17.94 -17.16
C ASP A 51 -2.67 -17.64 -15.71
N HIS A 52 -2.86 -18.70 -14.91
CA HIS A 52 -3.10 -18.57 -13.47
C HIS A 52 -1.90 -17.92 -12.74
N LEU A 53 -0.67 -18.23 -13.17
CA LEU A 53 0.53 -17.63 -12.62
C LEU A 53 0.65 -16.15 -12.97
N GLU A 54 0.43 -15.77 -14.23
CA GLU A 54 0.44 -14.35 -14.65
C GLU A 54 -0.69 -13.56 -13.96
N SER A 55 -1.86 -14.15 -13.78
CA SER A 55 -2.95 -13.55 -13.00
C SER A 55 -2.53 -13.28 -11.56
N GLN A 56 -1.83 -14.22 -10.91
CA GLN A 56 -1.31 -14.02 -9.55
C GLN A 56 -0.22 -12.95 -9.48
N ILE A 57 0.69 -12.89 -10.46
CA ILE A 57 1.72 -11.84 -10.56
C ILE A 57 1.06 -10.47 -10.67
N ASN A 58 0.06 -10.33 -11.55
CA ASN A 58 -0.67 -9.09 -11.76
C ASN A 58 -1.47 -8.66 -10.51
N ALA A 59 -2.13 -9.61 -9.83
CA ALA A 59 -2.83 -9.34 -8.59
C ALA A 59 -1.87 -8.90 -7.47
N HIS A 60 -0.68 -9.50 -7.37
CA HIS A 60 0.34 -9.09 -6.40
C HIS A 60 0.88 -7.69 -6.70
N LYS A 61 1.13 -7.38 -7.98
CA LYS A 61 1.56 -6.06 -8.44
C LYS A 61 0.53 -4.98 -8.10
N ALA A 62 -0.75 -5.24 -8.37
CA ALA A 62 -1.84 -4.33 -8.04
C ALA A 62 -1.94 -4.07 -6.53
N LYS A 63 -1.88 -5.12 -5.70
CA LYS A 63 -1.88 -5.00 -4.23
C LYS A 63 -0.67 -4.22 -3.71
N LYS A 64 0.51 -4.39 -4.31
CA LYS A 64 1.73 -3.64 -3.94
C LYS A 64 1.59 -2.16 -4.28
N HIS A 65 0.96 -1.84 -5.42
CA HIS A 65 0.64 -0.46 -5.81
C HIS A 65 -0.42 0.17 -4.89
N GLU A 66 -1.44 -0.58 -4.50
CA GLU A 66 -2.47 -0.10 -3.59
C GLU A 66 -1.90 0.21 -2.18
N LYS A 67 -0.94 -0.61 -1.72
CA LYS A 67 -0.22 -0.41 -0.45
C LYS A 67 0.81 0.74 -0.50
N SER A 68 1.30 1.13 -1.68
CA SER A 68 2.23 2.26 -1.83
C SER A 68 1.53 3.61 -1.92
N VAL A 69 0.20 3.64 -2.17
CA VAL A 69 -0.58 4.87 -2.01
C VAL A 69 -0.76 5.13 -0.52
N PRO A 70 -0.23 6.25 -0.01
CA PRO A 70 -0.32 6.52 1.41
C PRO A 70 -1.79 6.78 1.80
N LEU A 71 -2.18 6.34 2.99
CA LEU A 71 -3.58 6.27 3.45
C LEU A 71 -4.34 7.61 3.31
N TRP A 72 -3.62 8.73 3.41
CA TRP A 72 -4.16 10.09 3.29
C TRP A 72 -4.50 10.53 1.85
N LYS A 73 -4.18 9.73 0.83
CA LYS A 73 -4.53 9.98 -0.58
C LYS A 73 -5.63 9.04 -1.12
N ARG A 74 -6.22 8.18 -0.28
CA ARG A 74 -7.18 7.14 -0.73
C ARG A 74 -8.61 7.63 -0.97
N GLU A 75 -8.92 8.89 -0.69
CA GLU A 75 -10.24 9.47 -0.95
C GLU A 75 -10.18 10.35 -2.20
N VAL A 76 -10.03 9.73 -3.38
CA VAL A 76 -10.33 10.41 -4.63
C VAL A 76 -11.73 9.98 -5.01
N VAL A 77 -12.72 10.81 -4.67
CA VAL A 77 -14.07 10.65 -5.22
C VAL A 77 -13.94 10.93 -6.73
N THR A 78 -14.13 9.92 -7.56
CA THR A 78 -14.02 10.02 -9.03
C THR A 78 -15.31 10.57 -9.67
N ASP A 79 -16.32 10.82 -8.85
CA ASP A 79 -17.60 11.39 -9.28
C ASP A 79 -17.48 12.91 -9.35
N VAL A 80 -17.73 13.46 -10.54
CA VAL A 80 -17.62 14.90 -10.82
C VAL A 80 -18.72 15.69 -10.11
N ASP A 81 -19.85 15.05 -9.81
CA ASP A 81 -20.99 15.67 -9.13
C ASP A 81 -20.92 15.56 -7.59
N ALA A 82 -19.84 14.98 -7.05
CA ALA A 82 -19.71 14.83 -5.60
C ALA A 82 -19.38 16.16 -4.92
N PRO A 83 -20.09 16.53 -3.84
CA PRO A 83 -19.76 17.71 -3.06
C PRO A 83 -18.41 17.54 -2.35
N GLU A 84 -17.58 18.58 -2.43
CA GLU A 84 -16.25 18.61 -1.80
C GLU A 84 -16.38 18.91 -0.29
N TYR A 85 -15.92 17.98 0.55
CA TYR A 85 -15.92 18.14 2.01
C TYR A 85 -14.51 18.35 2.55
N TYR A 86 -14.40 19.08 3.67
CA TYR A 86 -13.14 19.18 4.40
C TYR A 86 -12.69 17.82 4.97
N SER A 87 -11.38 17.60 5.03
CA SER A 87 -10.82 16.37 5.60
C SER A 87 -11.11 16.25 7.10
N LYS A 88 -11.24 15.02 7.59
CA LYS A 88 -11.47 14.73 9.02
C LYS A 88 -10.39 15.37 9.92
N THR A 89 -9.13 15.34 9.48
CA THR A 89 -8.01 15.96 10.18
C THR A 89 -8.15 17.48 10.24
N ALA A 90 -8.55 18.11 9.14
CA ALA A 90 -8.78 19.56 9.12
C ALA A 90 -9.90 19.94 10.11
N ILE A 91 -11.03 19.23 10.07
CA ILE A 91 -12.16 19.46 10.99
C ILE A 91 -11.71 19.30 12.46
N TYR A 92 -10.93 18.26 12.77
CA TYR A 92 -10.44 18.01 14.12
C TYR A 92 -9.51 19.13 14.63
N VAL A 93 -8.51 19.53 13.83
CA VAL A 93 -7.58 20.60 14.20
C VAL A 93 -8.32 21.92 14.37
N PHE A 94 -9.22 22.25 13.45
CA PHE A 94 -10.05 23.46 13.57
C PHE A 94 -10.90 23.45 14.84
N SER A 95 -11.48 22.29 15.20
CA SER A 95 -12.30 22.19 16.41
C SER A 95 -11.51 22.52 17.67
N ILE A 96 -10.29 21.98 17.81
CA ILE A 96 -9.43 22.22 18.97
C ILE A 96 -8.97 23.67 19.04
N LEU A 97 -8.49 24.22 17.91
CA LEU A 97 -7.97 25.57 17.87
C LEU A 97 -9.06 26.59 18.21
N PHE A 98 -10.25 26.43 17.65
CA PHE A 98 -11.36 27.33 17.92
C PHE A 98 -11.85 27.20 19.37
N SER A 99 -11.95 25.99 19.93
CA SER A 99 -12.35 25.84 21.33
C SER A 99 -11.34 26.43 22.31
N ALA A 100 -10.04 26.18 22.09
CA ALA A 100 -8.97 26.68 22.96
C ALA A 100 -8.86 28.21 22.89
N PHE A 101 -8.99 28.78 21.69
CA PHE A 101 -8.89 30.22 21.49
C PHE A 101 -9.96 31.00 22.27
N PHE A 102 -11.23 30.58 22.17
CA PHE A 102 -12.32 31.23 22.90
C PHE A 102 -12.20 31.02 24.41
N GLY A 103 -11.81 29.82 24.86
CA GLY A 103 -11.58 29.54 26.28
C GLY A 103 -10.48 30.41 26.88
N SER A 104 -9.35 30.56 26.19
CA SER A 104 -8.24 31.43 26.61
C SER A 104 -8.64 32.91 26.62
N PHE A 105 -9.43 33.36 25.65
CA PHE A 105 -9.93 34.75 25.63
C PHE A 105 -10.85 35.04 26.83
N MET A 106 -11.81 34.16 27.13
CA MET A 106 -12.68 34.30 28.30
C MET A 106 -11.88 34.29 29.61
N LEU A 107 -10.89 33.41 29.74
CA LEU A 107 -10.03 33.35 30.91
C LEU A 107 -9.22 34.65 31.08
N ALA A 108 -8.66 35.17 29.99
CA ALA A 108 -7.93 36.44 30.00
C ALA A 108 -8.82 37.63 30.40
N ALA A 109 -10.07 37.66 29.93
CA ALA A 109 -11.05 38.67 30.35
C ALA A 109 -11.35 38.57 31.85
N ASN A 110 -11.60 37.36 32.36
CA ASN A 110 -11.81 37.14 33.80
C ASN A 110 -10.60 37.55 34.64
N CYS A 111 -9.38 37.22 34.23
CA CYS A 111 -8.15 37.63 34.94
C CYS A 111 -7.99 39.16 34.95
N LYS A 112 -8.36 39.84 33.85
CA LYS A 112 -8.34 41.30 33.77
C LYS A 112 -9.35 41.96 34.71
N ASP A 113 -10.55 41.40 34.81
CA ASP A 113 -11.60 41.93 35.70
C ASP A 113 -11.31 41.59 37.17
N ALA A 114 -10.79 40.40 37.45
CA ALA A 114 -10.38 39.99 38.79
C ALA A 114 -9.15 40.76 39.31
N GLY A 115 -8.26 41.21 38.40
CA GLY A 115 -7.11 42.06 38.71
C GLY A 115 -7.45 43.55 38.90
N LYS A 116 -8.70 43.97 38.65
CA LYS A 116 -9.20 45.32 38.95
C LYS A 116 -9.91 45.32 40.31
N GLN A 117 -9.13 45.27 41.38
CA GLN A 117 -9.61 45.76 42.68
C GLN A 117 -9.17 47.23 42.78
N GLY A 118 -10.16 48.14 42.71
CA GLY A 118 -10.00 49.53 43.13
C GLY A 118 -10.06 49.65 44.65
#